data_AF-A0A940TU38-F1
#
_entry.id   AF-A0A940TU38-F1
#
_cell.length_a   1.000
_cell.length_b   1.000
_cell.length_c   1.000
_cell.angle_alpha   90.00
_cell.angle_beta   90.00
_cell.angle_gamma   90.00
#
_symmetry.space_group_name_H-M   'P 1'
#
loop_
_entity.id
_entity.type
_entity.pdbx_description
1 polymer ?
#
loop_
_entity_poly.entity_id
_entity_poly.type
_entity_poly.pdbx_seq_one_letter_code
_entity_poly.pdbx_strand_id
1 'polypeptide(L)'
;VIAAVDNEAWLPRGLARQLRGWLEQIGVACATPKPLCSLTEQDYGIARRQRLTYDSPVIAEFAHYFGQPELKIEIDPETRTITAVQVQRDAVCGCARFVAERLVGLSADEAGEQAGLLHHHYPCLASMGIDPDFGDTLMHISGNVLKDNVEAQVRPFKRTQYIAPGTHSE
;
A
#
# COMPACT_ATOMS: atom_id res chain seq x y z
N VAL A 1 -18.08 7.17 -8.28
CA VAL A 1 -16.95 8.08 -8.57
C VAL A 1 -15.79 7.71 -7.66
N ILE A 2 -14.59 7.58 -8.21
CA ILE A 2 -13.35 7.43 -7.43
C ILE A 2 -12.51 8.68 -7.71
N ALA A 3 -12.19 9.45 -6.67
CA ALA A 3 -11.34 10.63 -6.78
C ALA A 3 -10.07 10.41 -5.93
N ALA A 4 -9.00 9.98 -6.61
CA ALA A 4 -7.72 9.66 -5.99
C ALA A 4 -7.08 10.87 -5.33
N VAL A 5 -6.65 10.72 -4.07
CA VAL A 5 -5.86 11.73 -3.34
C VAL A 5 -4.43 11.22 -3.21
N ASP A 6 -3.74 11.16 -4.34
CA ASP A 6 -2.30 10.85 -4.39
C ASP A 6 -1.43 12.11 -4.17
N ASN A 7 -2.05 13.29 -4.22
CA ASN A 7 -1.46 14.57 -3.83
C ASN A 7 -2.54 15.44 -3.18
N GLU A 8 -2.31 15.88 -1.94
CA GLU A 8 -3.26 16.73 -1.18
C GLU A 8 -3.60 18.03 -1.92
N ALA A 9 -2.71 18.53 -2.77
CA ALA A 9 -2.97 19.73 -3.56
C ALA A 9 -4.07 19.54 -4.62
N TRP A 10 -4.36 18.32 -5.05
CA TRP A 10 -5.39 18.04 -6.06
C TRP A 10 -6.78 17.98 -5.47
N LEU A 11 -6.90 17.43 -4.26
CA LEU A 11 -8.18 17.28 -3.57
C LEU A 11 -7.97 17.40 -2.05
N PRO A 12 -7.90 18.63 -1.51
CA PRO A 12 -7.71 18.85 -0.09
C PRO A 12 -8.83 18.23 0.74
N ARG A 13 -8.55 17.82 1.98
CA ARG A 13 -9.52 17.17 2.89
C ARG A 13 -10.90 17.85 2.94
N GLY A 14 -10.93 19.18 3.00
CA GLY A 14 -12.17 19.95 3.02
C GLY A 14 -13.01 19.78 1.75
N LEU A 15 -12.35 19.87 0.59
CA LEU A 15 -12.97 19.67 -0.72
C LEU A 15 -13.36 18.21 -0.93
N ALA A 16 -12.55 17.25 -0.49
CA ALA A 16 -12.88 15.82 -0.51
C ALA A 16 -14.19 15.54 0.24
N ARG A 17 -14.41 16.19 1.40
CA ARG A 17 -15.64 16.07 2.17
C ARG A 17 -16.83 16.69 1.45
N GLN A 18 -16.66 17.88 0.86
CA GLN A 18 -17.71 18.53 0.09
C GLN A 18 -18.13 17.72 -1.14
N LEU A 19 -17.15 17.20 -1.89
CA LEU A 19 -17.38 16.37 -3.08
C LEU A 19 -18.23 15.13 -2.75
N ARG A 20 -17.92 14.44 -1.65
CA ARG A 20 -18.73 13.30 -1.20
C ARG A 20 -20.16 13.70 -0.88
N GLY A 21 -20.35 14.81 -0.16
CA GLY A 21 -21.69 15.30 0.18
C GLY A 21 -22.50 15.75 -1.05
N TRP A 22 -21.88 16.42 -2.02
CA TRP A 22 -22.54 16.83 -3.26
C TRP A 22 -22.97 15.63 -4.11
N LEU A 23 -22.13 14.60 -4.22
CA LEU A 23 -22.46 13.40 -4.98
C LEU A 23 -23.51 12.54 -4.26
N GLU A 24 -23.46 12.46 -2.93
CA GLU A 24 -24.47 11.78 -2.13
C GLU A 24 -25.87 12.41 -2.31
N GLN A 25 -25.96 13.75 -2.34
CA GLN A 25 -27.23 14.47 -2.57
C GLN A 25 -27.93 14.12 -3.88
N ILE A 26 -27.17 13.64 -4.88
CA ILE A 26 -27.71 13.21 -6.18
C ILE A 26 -27.68 11.68 -6.35
N GLY A 27 -27.47 10.93 -5.26
CA GLY A 27 -27.48 9.46 -5.27
C GLY A 27 -26.27 8.81 -5.94
N VAL A 28 -25.13 9.50 -6.02
CA VAL A 28 -23.90 8.99 -6.63
C VAL A 28 -22.87 8.63 -5.56
N ALA A 29 -22.48 7.36 -5.49
CA ALA A 29 -21.43 6.92 -4.57
C ALA A 29 -20.06 7.55 -4.91
N CYS A 30 -19.32 7.95 -3.88
CA CYS A 30 -18.02 8.60 -4.00
C CYS A 30 -17.00 8.05 -3.00
N ALA A 31 -15.86 7.61 -3.50
CA ALA A 31 -14.68 7.27 -2.69
C ALA A 31 -13.55 8.27 -2.98
N THR A 32 -12.89 8.75 -1.93
CA THR A 32 -11.75 9.67 -2.02
C THR A 32 -10.51 9.06 -1.33
N PRO A 33 -9.97 7.94 -1.84
CA PRO A 33 -8.87 7.21 -1.20
C PRO A 33 -7.59 8.05 -1.15
N LYS A 34 -6.91 8.02 -0.01
CA LYS A 34 -5.68 8.77 0.27
C LYS A 34 -4.62 7.86 0.91
N PRO A 35 -3.58 7.42 0.18
CA PRO A 35 -3.45 7.46 -1.29
C PRO A 35 -4.46 6.52 -2.00
N LEU A 36 -4.49 6.50 -3.33
CA LEU A 36 -5.40 5.65 -4.12
C LEU A 36 -5.25 4.16 -3.77
N CYS A 37 -4.02 3.72 -3.54
CA CYS A 37 -3.70 2.35 -3.09
C CYS A 37 -4.10 2.05 -1.64
N SER A 38 -4.90 2.90 -0.98
CA SER A 38 -5.56 2.55 0.29
C SER A 38 -6.96 1.96 0.09
N LEU A 39 -7.51 2.03 -1.13
CA LEU A 39 -8.85 1.57 -1.49
C LEU A 39 -8.95 0.04 -1.42
N THR A 40 -9.95 -0.45 -0.70
CA THR A 40 -10.39 -1.85 -0.67
C THR A 40 -11.82 -1.94 -1.20
N GLU A 41 -12.38 -3.15 -1.28
CA GLU A 41 -13.77 -3.39 -1.67
C GLU A 41 -14.80 -2.81 -0.68
N GLN A 42 -14.38 -2.40 0.52
CA GLN A 42 -15.27 -1.97 1.60
C GLN A 42 -14.98 -0.56 2.11
N ASP A 43 -13.71 -0.14 2.07
CA ASP A 43 -13.26 1.09 2.69
C ASP A 43 -12.00 1.67 2.04
N TYR A 44 -11.60 2.87 2.47
CA TYR A 44 -10.38 3.52 2.02
C TYR A 44 -9.78 4.41 3.10
N GLY A 45 -8.47 4.67 3.01
CA GLY A 45 -7.77 5.58 3.92
C GLY A 45 -8.08 7.05 3.61
N ILE A 46 -8.18 7.86 4.65
CA ILE A 46 -8.30 9.33 4.55
C ILE A 46 -7.30 10.09 5.42
N ALA A 47 -6.73 9.43 6.43
CA ALA A 47 -5.70 9.98 7.31
C ALA A 47 -5.02 8.83 8.06
N ARG A 48 -3.99 9.13 8.85
CA ARG A 48 -3.37 8.15 9.74
C ARG A 48 -4.41 7.50 10.65
N ARG A 49 -4.55 6.17 10.53
CA ARG A 49 -5.50 5.34 11.29
C ARG A 49 -6.98 5.75 11.13
N GLN A 50 -7.33 6.43 10.04
CA GLN A 50 -8.71 6.80 9.72
C GLN A 50 -9.09 6.28 8.34
N ARG A 51 -10.21 5.56 8.30
CA ARG A 51 -10.78 4.99 7.09
C ARG A 51 -12.26 5.37 7.00
N LEU A 52 -12.78 5.43 5.77
CA LEU A 52 -14.20 5.60 5.51
C LEU A 52 -14.70 4.40 4.72
N THR A 53 -15.90 3.93 5.04
CA THR A 53 -16.61 2.93 4.25
C THR A 53 -17.39 3.60 3.12
N TYR A 54 -17.76 2.80 2.13
CA TYR A 54 -18.68 3.20 1.06
C TYR A 54 -19.60 2.01 0.72
N ASP A 55 -20.72 2.30 0.07
CA ASP A 55 -21.61 1.29 -0.49
C ASP A 55 -21.76 1.53 -2.00
N SER A 56 -21.07 0.72 -2.79
CA SER A 56 -21.14 0.78 -4.25
C SER A 56 -20.56 -0.48 -4.87
N PRO A 57 -21.41 -1.34 -5.48
CA PRO A 57 -20.94 -2.55 -6.16
C PRO A 57 -19.91 -2.24 -7.26
N VAL A 58 -20.05 -1.10 -7.95
CA VAL A 58 -19.15 -0.70 -9.04
C VAL A 58 -17.77 -0.27 -8.51
N ILE A 59 -17.71 0.47 -7.39
CA ILE A 59 -16.43 0.83 -6.77
C ILE A 59 -15.78 -0.43 -6.17
N ALA A 60 -16.57 -1.33 -5.57
CA ALA A 60 -16.07 -2.59 -5.04
C ALA A 60 -15.50 -3.48 -6.15
N GLU A 61 -16.17 -3.59 -7.30
CA GLU A 61 -15.66 -4.32 -8.47
C GLU A 61 -14.35 -3.71 -9.00
N PHE A 62 -14.24 -2.38 -9.07
CA PHE A 62 -12.96 -1.74 -9.37
C PHE A 62 -11.89 -2.11 -8.34
N ALA A 63 -12.25 -2.03 -7.05
CA ALA A 63 -11.38 -2.32 -5.91
C ALA A 63 -11.01 -3.79 -5.76
N HIS A 64 -11.69 -4.68 -6.47
CA HIS A 64 -11.32 -6.08 -6.60
C HIS A 64 -10.03 -6.23 -7.43
N TYR A 65 -9.92 -5.47 -8.53
CA TYR A 65 -8.78 -5.55 -9.45
C TYR A 65 -7.67 -4.53 -9.12
N PHE A 66 -8.04 -3.34 -8.63
CA PHE A 66 -7.11 -2.24 -8.40
C PHE A 66 -7.36 -1.50 -7.09
N GLY A 67 -6.31 -1.23 -6.32
CA GLY A 67 -6.44 -0.51 -5.05
C GLY A 67 -5.28 -0.83 -4.14
N GLN A 68 -5.58 -1.28 -2.93
CA GLN A 68 -4.60 -1.78 -1.97
C GLN A 68 -3.94 -3.06 -2.47
N PRO A 69 -2.66 -3.05 -2.85
CA PRO A 69 -2.02 -4.23 -3.40
C PRO A 69 -2.16 -5.48 -2.54
N GLU A 70 -2.38 -6.62 -3.19
CA GLU A 70 -2.39 -7.94 -2.55
C GLU A 70 -1.53 -8.88 -3.38
N LEU A 71 -0.44 -9.35 -2.78
CA LEU A 71 0.47 -10.33 -3.37
C LEU A 71 0.29 -11.67 -2.67
N LYS A 72 0.46 -12.76 -3.42
CA LYS A 72 0.64 -14.10 -2.85
C LYS A 72 2.07 -14.55 -3.15
N ILE A 73 2.87 -14.72 -2.10
CA ILE A 73 4.29 -15.05 -2.19
C ILE A 73 4.48 -16.53 -1.84
N GLU A 74 5.17 -17.25 -2.72
CA GLU A 74 5.63 -18.62 -2.49
C GLU A 74 7.12 -18.59 -2.13
N ILE A 75 7.50 -19.33 -1.09
CA ILE A 75 8.84 -19.32 -0.51
C ILE A 75 9.29 -20.77 -0.31
N ASP A 76 10.49 -21.08 -0.76
CA ASP A 76 11.15 -22.35 -0.44
C ASP A 76 11.57 -22.34 1.05
N PRO A 77 11.06 -23.26 1.89
CA PRO A 77 11.36 -23.25 3.32
C PRO A 77 12.82 -23.61 3.66
N GLU A 78 13.53 -24.32 2.78
CA GLU A 78 14.91 -24.74 3.01
C GLU A 78 15.89 -23.60 2.70
N THR A 79 15.76 -23.01 1.51
CA THR A 79 16.63 -21.91 1.05
C THR A 79 16.17 -20.55 1.56
N ARG A 80 14.87 -20.42 1.89
CA ARG A 80 14.18 -19.17 2.28
C ARG A 80 14.13 -18.15 1.13
N THR A 81 14.19 -18.64 -0.10
CA THR A 81 14.13 -17.84 -1.31
C THR A 81 12.70 -17.77 -1.84
N ILE A 82 12.29 -16.60 -2.33
CA ILE A 82 11.00 -16.41 -3.00
C ILE A 82 11.03 -17.12 -4.35
N THR A 83 10.14 -18.10 -4.55
CA THR A 83 10.06 -18.90 -5.78
C THR A 83 9.03 -18.37 -6.76
N ALA A 84 7.96 -17.74 -6.27
CA ALA A 84 6.93 -17.12 -7.10
C ALA A 84 6.23 -15.98 -6.35
N VAL A 85 5.74 -15.00 -7.11
CA VAL A 85 4.86 -13.94 -6.58
C VAL A 85 3.70 -13.73 -7.55
N GLN A 86 2.48 -13.97 -7.08
CA GLN A 86 1.26 -13.72 -7.83
C GLN A 86 0.63 -12.40 -7.37
N VAL A 87 0.32 -11.52 -8.30
CA VAL A 87 -0.45 -10.29 -8.02
C VAL A 87 -1.94 -10.65 -8.03
N GLN A 88 -2.57 -10.65 -6.85
CA GLN A 88 -4.02 -10.86 -6.74
C GLN A 88 -4.78 -9.56 -6.99
N ARG A 89 -4.23 -8.45 -6.50
CA ARG A 89 -4.74 -7.09 -6.74
C ARG A 89 -3.57 -6.13 -6.92
N ASP A 90 -3.64 -5.30 -7.96
CA ASP A 90 -2.56 -4.35 -8.29
C ASP A 90 -2.86 -2.95 -7.72
N ALA A 91 -1.84 -2.11 -7.66
CA ALA A 91 -2.04 -0.68 -7.59
C ALA A 91 -2.50 -0.18 -8.97
N VAL A 92 -3.32 0.87 -9.01
CA VAL A 92 -3.78 1.48 -10.27
C VAL A 92 -2.62 1.91 -11.16
N CYS A 93 -1.50 2.32 -10.57
CA CYS A 93 -0.30 2.71 -11.30
C CYS A 93 0.52 1.53 -11.84
N GLY A 94 0.26 0.28 -11.44
CA GLY A 94 1.03 -0.92 -11.83
C GLY A 94 2.25 -1.22 -10.94
N CYS A 95 2.44 -0.49 -9.85
CA CYS A 95 3.60 -0.64 -8.97
C CYS A 95 3.70 -2.04 -8.34
N ALA A 96 2.57 -2.65 -7.94
CA ALA A 96 2.62 -3.95 -7.26
C ALA A 96 3.13 -5.05 -8.19
N ARG A 97 2.73 -5.03 -9.47
CA ARG A 97 3.29 -5.93 -10.48
C ARG A 97 4.78 -5.71 -10.73
N PHE A 98 5.20 -4.46 -10.85
CA PHE A 98 6.63 -4.14 -11.02
C PHE A 98 7.49 -4.68 -9.87
N VAL A 99 7.01 -4.54 -8.63
CA VAL A 99 7.67 -5.07 -7.44
C VAL A 99 7.64 -6.59 -7.42
N ALA A 100 6.46 -7.20 -7.66
CA ALA A 100 6.28 -8.66 -7.64
C ALA A 100 7.27 -9.40 -8.55
N GLU A 101 7.45 -8.93 -9.79
CA GLU A 101 8.38 -9.50 -10.76
C GLU A 101 9.84 -9.53 -10.25
N ARG A 102 10.22 -8.58 -9.39
CA ARG A 102 11.59 -8.37 -8.91
C ARG A 102 11.83 -8.93 -7.51
N LEU A 103 10.78 -9.41 -6.84
CA LEU A 103 10.91 -10.14 -5.58
C LEU A 103 11.32 -11.60 -5.79
N VAL A 104 11.03 -12.18 -6.96
CA VAL A 104 11.38 -13.58 -7.27
C VAL A 104 12.91 -13.75 -7.26
N GLY A 105 13.39 -14.75 -6.53
CA GLY A 105 14.82 -15.03 -6.35
C GLY A 105 15.46 -14.33 -5.16
N LEU A 106 14.77 -13.39 -4.49
CA LEU A 106 15.28 -12.74 -3.28
C LEU A 106 15.13 -13.62 -2.05
N SER A 107 15.98 -13.37 -1.05
CA SER A 107 15.82 -13.95 0.29
C SER A 107 14.62 -13.34 1.01
N ALA A 108 13.92 -14.15 1.82
CA ALA A 108 12.90 -13.66 2.75
C ALA A 108 13.44 -12.57 3.69
N ASP A 109 14.74 -12.58 4.01
CA ASP A 109 15.40 -11.61 4.89
C ASP A 109 15.37 -10.18 4.31
N GLU A 110 15.56 -10.03 3.01
CA GLU A 110 15.66 -8.73 2.32
C GLU A 110 14.36 -8.29 1.64
N ALA A 111 13.41 -9.20 1.45
CA ALA A 111 12.22 -8.99 0.61
C ALA A 111 11.43 -7.72 0.95
N GLY A 112 11.19 -7.42 2.23
CA GLY A 112 10.44 -6.23 2.62
C GLY A 112 11.21 -4.92 2.46
N GLU A 113 12.54 -4.93 2.60
CA GLU A 113 13.38 -3.77 2.25
C GLU A 113 13.36 -3.53 0.74
N GLN A 114 13.58 -4.59 -0.03
CA GLN A 114 13.56 -4.53 -1.50
C GLN A 114 12.19 -4.11 -2.03
N ALA A 115 11.09 -4.56 -1.44
CA ALA A 115 9.74 -4.11 -1.81
C ALA A 115 9.59 -2.59 -1.68
N GLY A 116 10.09 -2.00 -0.59
CA GLY A 116 10.10 -0.54 -0.40
C GLY A 116 10.98 0.18 -1.41
N LEU A 117 12.22 -0.29 -1.63
CA LEU A 117 13.16 0.33 -2.57
C LEU A 117 12.65 0.26 -4.02
N LEU A 118 12.12 -0.89 -4.44
CA LEU A 118 11.53 -1.06 -5.75
C LEU A 118 10.30 -0.16 -5.95
N HIS A 119 9.46 -0.01 -4.92
CA HIS A 119 8.35 0.93 -4.96
C HIS A 119 8.82 2.38 -5.18
N HIS A 120 9.88 2.80 -4.48
CA HIS A 120 10.49 4.13 -4.67
C HIS A 120 11.06 4.35 -6.08
N HIS A 121 11.56 3.29 -6.72
CA HIS A 121 12.07 3.37 -8.09
C HIS A 121 10.97 3.39 -9.17
N TYR A 122 9.73 3.03 -8.81
CA TYR A 122 8.61 3.03 -9.72
C TYR A 122 8.00 4.43 -9.87
N PRO A 123 7.49 4.85 -11.05
CA PRO A 123 6.76 6.10 -11.23
C PRO A 123 5.38 6.07 -10.56
N CYS A 124 5.35 5.97 -9.22
CA CYS A 124 4.14 5.99 -8.43
C CYS A 124 3.49 7.38 -8.48
N LEU A 125 2.15 7.40 -8.43
CA LEU A 125 1.34 8.63 -8.52
C LEU A 125 1.36 9.44 -7.22
N ALA A 126 1.69 8.78 -6.10
CA ALA A 126 1.70 9.39 -4.78
C ALA A 126 2.83 10.41 -4.64
N SER A 127 2.50 11.57 -4.08
CA SER A 127 3.43 12.69 -3.99
C SER A 127 4.47 12.50 -2.89
N MET A 128 5.62 13.16 -3.08
CA MET A 128 6.70 13.26 -2.10
C MET A 128 6.49 14.42 -1.10
N GLY A 129 5.38 15.16 -1.20
CA GLY A 129 5.06 16.21 -0.23
C GLY A 129 4.64 15.62 1.10
N ILE A 130 5.10 16.19 2.20
CA ILE A 130 4.65 15.78 3.54
C ILE A 130 3.16 16.11 3.66
N ASP A 131 2.36 15.07 3.89
CA ASP A 131 0.93 15.19 4.07
C ASP A 131 0.60 15.41 5.55
N PRO A 132 -0.11 16.50 5.90
CA PRO A 132 -0.40 16.83 7.30
C PRO A 132 -1.30 15.79 7.98
N ASP A 133 -2.07 15.00 7.22
CA ASP A 133 -2.98 13.99 7.77
C ASP A 133 -2.25 12.69 8.16
N PHE A 134 -1.03 12.53 7.66
CA PHE A 134 -0.19 11.35 7.91
C PHE A 134 1.08 11.67 8.70
N GLY A 135 1.59 12.89 8.59
CA GLY A 135 2.90 13.28 9.11
C GLY A 135 4.06 12.67 8.32
N ASP A 136 3.80 12.26 7.08
CA ASP A 136 4.74 11.61 6.16
C ASP A 136 4.28 11.86 4.71
N THR A 137 5.10 11.48 3.73
CA THR A 137 4.74 11.58 2.31
C THR A 137 3.70 10.52 1.92
N LEU A 138 2.79 10.84 1.00
CA LEU A 138 1.85 9.83 0.48
C LEU A 138 2.58 8.71 -0.28
N MET A 139 3.75 9.00 -0.85
CA MET A 139 4.65 8.00 -1.41
C MET A 139 5.06 6.96 -0.35
N HIS A 140 5.55 7.39 0.82
CA HIS A 140 5.89 6.47 1.90
C HIS A 140 4.68 5.70 2.42
N ILE A 141 3.52 6.35 2.55
CA ILE A 141 2.29 5.64 2.93
C ILE A 141 1.96 4.56 1.91
N SER A 142 2.04 4.86 0.61
CA SER A 142 1.85 3.89 -0.47
C SER A 142 2.87 2.75 -0.42
N GLY A 143 4.15 3.07 -0.20
CA GLY A 143 5.23 2.07 -0.12
C GLY A 143 5.06 1.14 1.08
N ASN A 144 4.67 1.69 2.24
CA ASN A 144 4.39 0.92 3.44
C ASN A 144 3.21 -0.04 3.24
N VAL A 145 2.16 0.34 2.50
CA VAL A 145 1.05 -0.58 2.19
C VAL A 145 1.54 -1.84 1.49
N LEU A 146 2.39 -1.70 0.46
CA LEU A 146 2.92 -2.85 -0.27
C LEU A 146 3.95 -3.63 0.56
N LYS A 147 4.85 -2.90 1.25
CA LYS A 147 5.85 -3.50 2.12
C LYS A 147 5.22 -4.33 3.24
N ASP A 148 4.15 -3.83 3.88
CA ASP A 148 3.45 -4.54 4.95
C ASP A 148 2.80 -5.84 4.43
N ASN A 149 2.25 -5.84 3.21
CA ASN A 149 1.72 -7.04 2.55
C ASN A 149 2.83 -8.10 2.32
N VAL A 150 4.03 -7.67 1.89
CA VAL A 150 5.19 -8.56 1.71
C VAL A 150 5.70 -9.07 3.06
N GLU A 151 5.93 -8.18 4.01
CA GLU A 151 6.48 -8.48 5.34
C GLU A 151 5.63 -9.48 6.11
N ALA A 152 4.30 -9.35 6.04
CA ALA A 152 3.39 -10.29 6.68
C ALA A 152 3.60 -11.74 6.21
N GLN A 153 3.97 -11.94 4.94
CA GLN A 153 4.15 -13.26 4.33
C GLN A 153 5.56 -13.82 4.54
N VAL A 154 6.59 -12.97 4.48
CA VAL A 154 7.99 -13.43 4.60
C VAL A 154 8.47 -13.58 6.04
N ARG A 155 7.80 -12.92 7.00
CA ARG A 155 8.19 -12.92 8.43
C ARG A 155 8.48 -14.30 9.03
N PRO A 156 7.71 -15.38 8.76
CA PRO A 156 8.00 -16.71 9.30
C PRO A 156 9.32 -17.34 8.80
N PHE A 157 9.86 -16.83 7.69
CA PHE A 157 11.07 -17.34 7.03
C PHE A 157 12.31 -16.48 7.30
N LYS A 158 12.15 -15.36 8.02
CA LYS A 158 13.26 -14.46 8.35
C LYS A 158 14.14 -15.02 9.47
N ARG A 159 15.45 -14.81 9.34
CA ARG A 159 16.42 -15.05 10.42
C ARG A 159 16.52 -13.82 11.30
N THR A 160 16.03 -13.92 12.53
CA THR A 160 16.25 -12.90 13.55
C THR A 160 17.66 -13.04 14.13
N GLN A 161 18.55 -12.12 13.78
CA GLN A 161 19.84 -12.00 14.47
C GLN A 161 19.63 -11.24 15.78
N TYR A 162 19.90 -11.91 16.90
CA TYR A 162 19.93 -11.25 18.20
C TYR A 162 21.33 -10.70 18.45
N ILE A 163 21.44 -9.38 18.54
CA ILE A 163 22.63 -8.71 19.03
C ILE A 163 22.43 -8.48 20.53
N ALA A 164 23.18 -9.23 21.35
CA ALA A 164 23.26 -8.95 22.78
C ALA A 164 24.30 -7.82 22.99
N PRO A 165 23.97 -6.74 23.74
CA PRO A 165 24.97 -5.76 24.13
C PRO A 165 26.09 -6.46 24.91
N GLY A 166 27.35 -6.18 24.57
CA GLY A 166 28.49 -6.68 25.35
C GLY A 166 28.43 -6.15 26.79
N THR A 167 28.95 -6.92 27.75
CA THR A 167 29.16 -6.43 29.12
C THR A 167 30.13 -5.26 29.10
N HIS A 168 29.78 -4.15 29.76
CA HIS A 168 30.67 -3.01 29.95
C HIS A 168 32.01 -3.48 30.52
N SER A 169 33.12 -3.06 29.91
CA SER A 169 34.45 -3.21 30.50
C SER A 169 34.50 -2.43 31.82
N GLU A 170 35.00 -3.08 32.88
CA GLU A 170 35.27 -2.44 34.19
C GLU A 170 36.30 -1.31 34.11
#